data_AF-A0A4R9JIB4-F1
#
_entry.id   AF-A0A4R9JIB4-F1
#
_cell.length_a   1.000
_cell.length_b   1.000
_cell.length_c   1.000
_cell.angle_alpha   90.00
_cell.angle_beta   90.00
_cell.angle_gamma   90.00
#
_symmetry.space_group_name_H-M   'P 1'
#
loop_
_entity.id
_entity.type
_entity.pdbx_description
1 polymer ?
#
loop_
_entity_poly.entity_id
_entity_poly.type
_entity_poly.pdbx_seq_one_letter_code
_entity_poly.pdbx_strand_id
1 'polypeptide(L)'
;MKLPKNSFLFITSQREGIIQKQIQNLQKEILDWVAEEDNSTGGQKEIILRVNPDANFFYHSVLNLKETKVTSSRLKFISLTSARLEKLYEVKPTRTTFQKQNLLIEKVIVYLDTLLLISKRMLLISKSETMDKSNQKDLQLEVGTLIDEIDRIASFAEFNRMSLLMGDFSKNSRVASMWFINEKSGKLFRMYIATMTAKSLGLITLSGYPLALSNSTLFQKKIENTILRINEERNRIRSVLD
;
A
#
# COMPACT_ATOMS: atom_id res chain seq x y z
N MET A 1 2.61 -29.55 -23.77
CA MET A 1 1.38 -28.72 -23.81
C MET A 1 1.71 -27.32 -23.29
N LYS A 2 1.82 -26.32 -24.18
CA LYS A 2 2.10 -24.93 -23.76
C LYS A 2 0.83 -24.37 -23.13
N LEU A 3 0.86 -24.05 -21.84
CA LEU A 3 -0.24 -23.37 -21.16
C LEU A 3 -0.57 -22.06 -21.92
N PRO A 4 -1.84 -21.74 -22.18
CA PRO A 4 -2.22 -20.53 -22.89
C PRO A 4 -1.76 -19.28 -22.11
N LYS A 5 -1.47 -18.21 -22.86
CA LYS A 5 -1.12 -16.88 -22.34
C LYS A 5 -2.20 -16.45 -21.35
N ASN A 6 -1.84 -16.20 -20.10
CA ASN A 6 -2.79 -15.83 -19.05
C ASN A 6 -3.40 -14.45 -19.36
N SER A 7 -4.61 -14.42 -19.94
CA SER A 7 -5.31 -13.19 -20.37
C SER A 7 -5.55 -12.22 -19.22
N PHE A 8 -5.63 -12.73 -17.99
CA PHE A 8 -5.78 -11.93 -16.77
C PHE A 8 -4.64 -10.92 -16.53
N LEU A 9 -3.41 -11.15 -17.03
CA LEU A 9 -2.29 -10.24 -16.76
C LEU A 9 -2.34 -8.95 -17.59
N PHE A 10 -2.81 -9.03 -18.84
CA PHE A 10 -3.10 -7.84 -19.63
C PHE A 10 -4.19 -7.01 -18.95
N ILE A 11 -5.20 -7.71 -18.41
CA ILE A 11 -6.28 -7.07 -17.65
C ILE A 11 -5.74 -6.44 -16.36
N THR A 12 -4.82 -7.08 -15.62
CA THR A 12 -4.26 -6.48 -14.39
C THR A 12 -3.35 -5.30 -14.68
N SER A 13 -2.45 -5.38 -15.68
CA SER A 13 -1.59 -4.25 -16.03
C SER A 13 -2.42 -3.05 -16.50
N GLN A 14 -3.37 -3.29 -17.41
CA GLN A 14 -4.28 -2.25 -17.89
C GLN A 14 -5.15 -1.69 -16.77
N ARG A 15 -5.63 -2.54 -15.84
CA ARG A 15 -6.36 -2.11 -14.66
C ARG A 15 -5.53 -1.16 -13.80
N GLU A 16 -4.30 -1.53 -13.45
CA GLU A 16 -3.43 -0.68 -12.62
C GLU A 16 -3.11 0.64 -13.34
N GLY A 17 -2.90 0.62 -14.66
CA GLY A 17 -2.71 1.82 -15.47
C GLY A 17 -3.95 2.73 -15.55
N ILE A 18 -5.16 2.15 -15.63
CA ILE A 18 -6.42 2.90 -15.58
C ILE A 18 -6.59 3.56 -14.21
N ILE A 19 -6.37 2.82 -13.12
CA ILE A 19 -6.45 3.34 -11.75
C ILE A 19 -5.46 4.50 -11.58
N GLN A 20 -4.21 4.34 -12.04
CA GLN A 20 -3.20 5.38 -11.99
C GLN A 20 -3.66 6.65 -12.72
N LYS A 21 -4.17 6.53 -13.96
CA LYS A 21 -4.64 7.68 -14.75
C LYS A 21 -5.82 8.39 -14.08
N GLN A 22 -6.77 7.64 -13.52
CA GLN A 22 -7.89 8.22 -12.78
C GLN A 22 -7.42 9.00 -11.57
N ILE A 23 -6.49 8.44 -10.79
CA ILE A 23 -5.93 9.12 -9.62
C ILE A 23 -5.16 10.38 -10.03
N GLN A 24 -4.39 10.33 -11.12
CA GLN A 24 -3.67 11.51 -11.62
C GLN A 24 -4.64 12.62 -12.06
N ASN A 25 -5.74 12.27 -12.71
CA ASN A 25 -6.78 13.23 -13.09
C ASN A 25 -7.43 13.83 -11.84
N LEU A 26 -7.80 13.02 -10.86
CA LEU A 26 -8.36 13.50 -9.60
C LEU A 26 -7.38 14.37 -8.82
N GLN A 27 -6.09 14.04 -8.83
CA GLN A 27 -5.07 14.89 -8.20
C GLN A 27 -5.01 16.27 -8.86
N LYS A 28 -5.07 16.35 -10.19
CA LYS A 28 -5.17 17.64 -10.90
C LYS A 28 -6.45 18.36 -10.52
N GLU A 29 -7.57 17.65 -10.53
CA GLU A 29 -8.89 18.20 -10.20
C GLU A 29 -8.99 18.74 -8.76
N ILE A 30 -8.29 18.11 -7.81
CA ILE A 30 -8.16 18.60 -6.43
C ILE A 30 -7.25 19.82 -6.38
N LEU A 31 -6.14 19.83 -7.12
CA LEU A 31 -5.22 20.96 -7.18
C LEU A 31 -5.90 22.20 -7.79
N ASP A 32 -6.62 22.03 -8.90
CA ASP A 32 -7.36 23.09 -9.57
C ASP A 32 -8.45 23.64 -8.63
N TRP A 33 -9.18 22.75 -7.95
CA TRP A 33 -10.21 23.16 -6.97
C TRP A 33 -9.64 23.93 -5.79
N VAL A 34 -8.52 23.47 -5.21
CA VAL A 34 -7.82 24.18 -4.13
C VAL A 34 -7.33 25.56 -4.59
N ALA A 35 -6.90 25.70 -5.85
CA ALA A 35 -6.47 26.98 -6.41
C ALA A 35 -7.65 27.94 -6.69
N GLU A 36 -8.84 27.42 -6.99
CA GLU A 36 -10.06 28.21 -7.23
C GLU A 36 -10.71 28.71 -5.93
N GLU A 37 -10.64 27.93 -4.84
CA GLU A 37 -11.33 28.22 -3.57
C GLU A 37 -10.57 29.08 -2.56
N ASP A 38 -9.32 29.49 -2.84
CA ASP A 38 -8.68 30.60 -2.09
C ASP A 38 -9.52 31.90 -2.13
N ASN A 39 -10.55 31.97 -2.99
CA ASN A 39 -11.50 33.09 -3.12
C ASN A 39 -12.96 32.82 -2.70
N SER A 40 -13.37 31.60 -2.30
CA SER A 40 -14.78 31.36 -1.89
C SER A 40 -14.97 30.22 -0.89
N THR A 41 -15.90 30.39 0.04
CA THR A 41 -16.06 29.56 1.23
C THR A 41 -16.84 28.27 0.95
N GLY A 42 -16.20 27.12 1.24
CA GLY A 42 -16.89 25.94 1.78
C GLY A 42 -17.59 25.01 0.78
N GLY A 43 -16.97 24.69 -0.36
CA GLY A 43 -17.46 23.64 -1.24
C GLY A 43 -17.24 22.22 -0.68
N GLN A 44 -18.17 21.32 -0.97
CA GLN A 44 -17.97 19.87 -0.89
C GLN A 44 -17.80 19.34 -2.31
N LYS A 45 -16.81 18.48 -2.52
CA LYS A 45 -16.52 17.92 -3.85
C LYS A 45 -16.61 16.40 -3.80
N GLU A 46 -17.52 15.83 -4.58
CA GLU A 46 -17.63 14.38 -4.68
C GLU A 46 -16.51 13.80 -5.55
N ILE A 47 -15.76 12.84 -5.01
CA ILE A 47 -14.80 12.05 -5.78
C ILE A 47 -15.37 10.67 -6.03
N ILE A 48 -15.34 10.28 -7.31
CA ILE A 48 -15.71 8.94 -7.76
C ILE A 48 -14.47 8.30 -8.40
N LEU A 49 -14.01 7.22 -7.79
CA LEU A 49 -12.88 6.42 -8.23
C LEU A 49 -13.36 5.06 -8.71
N ARG A 50 -13.00 4.64 -9.94
CA ARG A 50 -13.24 3.25 -10.35
C ARG A 50 -12.01 2.42 -10.02
N VAL A 51 -12.23 1.31 -9.33
CA VAL A 51 -11.15 0.42 -8.85
C VAL A 51 -11.19 -0.97 -9.46
N ASN A 52 -12.25 -1.27 -10.21
CA ASN A 52 -12.36 -2.48 -10.99
C ASN A 52 -12.90 -2.11 -12.39
N PRO A 53 -12.39 -2.71 -13.48
CA PRO A 53 -13.03 -2.66 -14.80
C PRO A 53 -14.46 -3.20 -14.83
N ASP A 54 -14.88 -4.02 -13.86
CA ASP A 54 -16.28 -4.44 -13.75
C ASP A 54 -17.19 -3.25 -13.40
N ALA A 55 -18.30 -3.11 -14.14
CA ALA A 55 -19.13 -1.89 -14.21
C ALA A 55 -19.73 -1.39 -12.88
N ASN A 56 -19.64 -2.14 -11.78
CA ASN A 56 -20.36 -1.87 -10.53
C ASN A 56 -19.48 -1.56 -9.30
N PHE A 57 -18.14 -1.47 -9.43
CA PHE A 57 -17.27 -1.16 -8.28
C PHE A 57 -16.69 0.26 -8.35
N PHE A 58 -17.35 1.18 -7.65
CA PHE A 58 -16.92 2.56 -7.46
C PHE A 58 -16.50 2.77 -6.00
N TYR A 59 -15.32 3.33 -5.75
CA TYR A 59 -15.04 4.04 -4.51
C TYR A 59 -15.66 5.42 -4.62
N HIS A 60 -16.65 5.69 -3.78
CA HIS A 60 -17.28 6.99 -3.64
C HIS A 60 -16.79 7.63 -2.33
N SER A 61 -16.27 8.85 -2.41
CA SER A 61 -15.93 9.64 -1.23
C SER A 61 -16.30 11.10 -1.45
N VAL A 62 -17.10 11.66 -0.54
CA VAL A 62 -17.36 13.09 -0.49
C VAL A 62 -16.17 13.77 0.19
N LEU A 63 -15.52 14.72 -0.48
CA LEU A 63 -14.42 15.49 0.09
C LEU A 63 -14.87 16.83 0.64
N ASN A 64 -14.34 17.16 1.80
CA ASN A 64 -14.34 18.50 2.35
C ASN A 64 -12.98 19.18 2.07
N LEU A 65 -12.98 20.50 1.83
CA LEU A 65 -11.80 21.33 1.61
C LEU A 65 -10.67 21.06 2.61
N LYS A 66 -11.01 20.92 3.89
CA LYS A 66 -10.03 20.67 4.99
C LYS A 66 -9.37 19.29 4.89
N GLU A 67 -9.98 18.35 4.20
CA GLU A 67 -9.53 16.96 4.06
C GLU A 67 -8.77 16.72 2.73
N THR A 68 -8.62 17.76 1.90
CA THR A 68 -7.92 17.68 0.61
C THR A 68 -6.45 17.25 0.76
N LYS A 69 -5.74 17.80 1.75
CA LYS A 69 -4.34 17.43 2.06
C LYS A 69 -4.20 15.98 2.54
N VAL A 70 -5.16 15.52 3.34
CA VAL A 70 -5.23 14.14 3.85
C VAL A 70 -5.47 13.17 2.70
N THR A 71 -6.47 13.47 1.88
CA THR A 71 -6.86 12.65 0.72
C THR A 71 -5.77 12.61 -0.34
N SER A 72 -5.18 13.76 -0.69
CA SER A 72 -4.09 13.83 -1.67
C SER A 72 -2.88 13.00 -1.25
N SER A 73 -2.54 13.00 0.04
CA SER A 73 -1.47 12.15 0.58
C SER A 73 -1.76 10.67 0.37
N ARG A 74 -2.99 10.22 0.65
CA ARG A 74 -3.41 8.84 0.38
C ARG A 74 -3.37 8.49 -1.11
N LEU A 75 -3.98 9.33 -1.95
CA LEU A 75 -4.04 9.15 -3.40
C LEU A 75 -2.64 9.02 -4.02
N LYS A 76 -1.67 9.79 -3.51
CA LYS A 76 -0.27 9.69 -3.94
C LYS A 76 0.31 8.29 -3.73
N PHE A 77 0.05 7.65 -2.60
CA PHE A 77 0.56 6.31 -2.33
C PHE A 77 -0.17 5.22 -3.13
N ILE A 78 -1.48 5.39 -3.35
CA ILE A 78 -2.23 4.48 -4.23
C ILE A 78 -1.67 4.56 -5.66
N SER A 79 -1.53 5.76 -6.21
CA SER A 79 -0.96 6.01 -7.53
C SER A 79 0.44 5.41 -7.67
N LEU A 80 1.31 5.63 -6.68
CA LEU A 80 2.66 5.06 -6.67
C LEU A 80 2.66 3.53 -6.66
N THR A 81 1.74 2.92 -5.91
CA THR A 81 1.61 1.47 -5.83
C THR A 81 1.16 0.90 -7.17
N SER A 82 0.10 1.46 -7.76
CA SER A 82 -0.43 1.03 -9.06
C SER A 82 0.59 1.20 -10.18
N ALA A 83 1.30 2.33 -10.23
CA ALA A 83 2.36 2.56 -11.23
C ALA A 83 3.49 1.51 -11.14
N ARG A 84 3.88 1.13 -9.93
CA ARG A 84 4.91 0.09 -9.72
C ARG A 84 4.41 -1.29 -10.11
N LEU A 85 3.15 -1.60 -9.81
CA LEU A 85 2.54 -2.88 -10.19
C LEU A 85 2.35 -2.99 -11.70
N GLU A 86 1.91 -1.94 -12.38
CA GLU A 86 1.81 -1.88 -13.85
C GLU A 86 3.17 -2.20 -14.47
N LYS A 87 4.22 -1.45 -14.09
CA LYS A 87 5.59 -1.70 -14.56
C LYS A 87 6.06 -3.13 -14.27
N LEU A 88 5.73 -3.67 -13.11
CA LEU A 88 6.07 -5.06 -12.75
C LEU A 88 5.42 -6.06 -13.71
N TYR A 89 4.14 -5.88 -14.01
CA TYR A 89 3.38 -6.77 -14.90
C TYR A 89 3.82 -6.68 -16.36
N GLU A 90 4.28 -5.52 -16.82
CA GLU A 90 4.82 -5.35 -18.16
C GLU A 90 6.19 -6.02 -18.34
N VAL A 91 7.05 -5.91 -17.32
CA VAL A 91 8.45 -6.34 -17.41
C VAL A 91 8.61 -7.85 -17.17
N LYS A 92 7.88 -8.43 -16.22
CA LYS A 92 8.16 -9.80 -15.75
C LYS A 92 7.35 -10.84 -16.52
N PRO A 93 8.02 -11.83 -17.16
CA PRO A 93 7.33 -12.96 -17.76
C PRO A 93 6.72 -13.89 -16.69
N THR A 94 5.75 -14.71 -17.07
CA THR A 94 4.99 -15.60 -16.14
C THR A 94 4.73 -17.00 -16.70
N ARG A 95 5.51 -17.41 -17.71
CA ARG A 95 5.30 -18.68 -18.43
C ARG A 95 5.70 -19.88 -17.58
N THR A 96 6.82 -19.77 -16.85
CA THR A 96 7.36 -20.86 -16.03
C THR A 96 6.96 -20.70 -14.56
N THR A 97 7.09 -21.79 -13.79
CA THR A 97 6.87 -21.76 -12.34
C THR A 97 7.80 -20.76 -11.64
N PHE A 98 9.08 -20.75 -11.99
CA PHE A 98 10.08 -19.80 -11.47
C PHE A 98 9.72 -18.36 -11.77
N GLN A 99 9.25 -18.09 -12.98
CA GLN A 99 8.79 -16.77 -13.38
C GLN A 99 7.58 -16.30 -12.55
N LYS A 100 6.63 -17.20 -12.25
CA LYS A 100 5.49 -16.89 -11.36
C LYS A 100 5.94 -16.68 -9.92
N GLN A 101 6.89 -17.48 -9.43
CA GLN A 101 7.49 -17.35 -8.10
C GLN A 101 8.21 -16.00 -7.96
N ASN A 102 9.01 -15.62 -8.94
CA ASN A 102 9.69 -14.32 -8.97
C ASN A 102 8.69 -13.17 -9.06
N LEU A 103 7.63 -13.30 -9.87
CA LEU A 103 6.57 -12.28 -9.91
C LEU A 103 5.89 -12.11 -8.55
N LEU A 104 5.58 -13.20 -7.83
CA LEU A 104 5.00 -13.13 -6.49
C LEU A 104 5.94 -12.40 -5.54
N ILE A 105 7.22 -12.78 -5.51
CA ILE A 105 8.24 -12.16 -4.66
C ILE A 105 8.34 -10.66 -4.93
N GLU A 106 8.49 -10.27 -6.19
CA GLU A 106 8.62 -8.88 -6.61
C GLU A 106 7.36 -8.08 -6.29
N LYS A 107 6.18 -8.70 -6.43
CA LYS A 107 4.91 -8.08 -6.03
C LYS A 107 4.89 -7.78 -4.52
N VAL A 108 5.36 -8.71 -3.69
CA VAL A 108 5.50 -8.46 -2.24
C VAL A 108 6.47 -7.31 -1.99
N ILE A 109 7.62 -7.27 -2.66
CA ILE A 109 8.60 -6.19 -2.53
C ILE A 109 7.99 -4.82 -2.88
N VAL A 110 7.19 -4.74 -3.95
CA VAL A 110 6.48 -3.50 -4.32
C VAL A 110 5.59 -3.00 -3.18
N TYR A 111 4.82 -3.88 -2.54
CA TYR A 111 3.99 -3.51 -1.39
C TYR A 111 4.84 -3.11 -0.17
N LEU A 112 5.92 -3.85 0.13
CA LEU A 112 6.80 -3.47 1.24
C LEU A 112 7.47 -2.11 1.01
N ASP A 113 7.85 -1.80 -0.24
CA ASP A 113 8.43 -0.51 -0.61
C ASP A 113 7.42 0.64 -0.44
N THR A 114 6.13 0.42 -0.71
CA THR A 114 5.10 1.44 -0.51
C THR A 114 4.79 1.64 0.97
N LEU A 115 4.71 0.56 1.76
CA LEU A 115 4.59 0.62 3.21
C LEU A 115 5.76 1.36 3.88
N LEU A 116 6.98 1.14 3.39
CA LEU A 116 8.18 1.84 3.86
C LEU A 116 8.08 3.36 3.60
N LEU A 117 7.58 3.76 2.43
CA LEU A 117 7.42 5.17 2.09
C LEU A 117 6.33 5.85 2.92
N ILE A 118 5.22 5.16 3.18
CA ILE A 118 4.16 5.66 4.08
C ILE A 118 4.73 5.84 5.50
N SER A 119 5.48 4.86 5.99
CA SER A 119 6.11 4.91 7.32
C SER A 119 7.11 6.07 7.44
N LYS A 120 7.94 6.29 6.40
CA LYS A 120 8.84 7.44 6.32
C LYS A 120 8.08 8.78 6.30
N ARG A 121 6.95 8.85 5.59
CA ARG A 121 6.09 10.05 5.60
C ARG A 121 5.55 10.35 6.99
N MET A 122 5.05 9.34 7.71
CA MET A 122 4.60 9.53 9.09
C MET A 122 5.72 9.99 10.03
N LEU A 123 6.95 9.47 9.85
CA LEU A 123 8.11 9.94 10.61
C LEU A 123 8.43 11.41 10.33
N LEU A 124 8.33 11.84 9.07
CA LEU A 124 8.54 13.25 8.70
C LEU A 124 7.48 14.17 9.34
N ILE A 125 6.21 13.76 9.33
CA ILE A 125 5.12 14.49 10.00
C ILE A 125 5.40 14.62 11.51
N SER A 126 5.88 13.55 12.14
CA SER A 126 6.20 13.58 13.57
C SER A 126 7.38 14.49 13.92
N LYS A 127 8.30 14.73 12.98
CA LYS A 127 9.49 15.57 13.16
C LYS A 127 9.27 17.04 12.79
N SER A 128 8.18 17.39 12.12
CA SER A 128 7.93 18.78 11.75
C SER A 128 7.64 19.64 12.98
N GLU A 129 8.28 20.79 13.07
CA GLU A 129 8.26 21.71 14.22
C GLU A 129 6.90 22.44 14.42
N THR A 130 5.98 22.34 13.46
CA THR A 130 4.72 23.10 13.41
C THR A 130 3.53 22.42 14.10
N MET A 131 3.74 21.91 15.31
CA MET A 131 2.68 21.29 16.13
C MET A 131 1.90 22.34 16.92
N ASP A 132 1.33 23.33 16.22
CA ASP A 132 0.29 24.18 16.81
C ASP A 132 -0.98 23.36 17.07
N LYS A 133 -1.73 23.68 18.13
CA LYS A 133 -2.92 22.90 18.56
C LYS A 133 -4.00 22.77 17.48
N SER A 134 -4.12 23.75 16.58
CA SER A 134 -5.02 23.70 15.42
C SER A 134 -4.54 22.68 14.38
N ASN A 135 -3.26 22.74 14.02
CA ASN A 135 -2.64 21.87 13.01
C ASN A 135 -2.49 20.43 13.50
N GLN A 136 -2.38 20.20 14.80
CA GLN A 136 -2.23 18.86 15.37
C GLN A 136 -3.41 17.95 15.03
N LYS A 137 -4.64 18.48 14.97
CA LYS A 137 -5.83 17.71 14.59
C LYS A 137 -5.76 17.27 13.13
N ASP A 138 -5.40 18.18 12.24
CA ASP A 138 -5.31 17.90 10.80
C ASP A 138 -4.18 16.90 10.51
N LEU A 139 -3.04 17.04 11.17
CA LEU A 139 -1.93 16.08 11.08
C LEU A 139 -2.30 14.72 11.66
N GLN A 140 -3.11 14.67 12.72
CA GLN A 140 -3.61 13.40 13.28
C GLN A 140 -4.56 12.70 12.30
N LEU A 141 -5.40 13.44 11.58
CA LEU A 141 -6.25 12.89 10.51
C LEU A 141 -5.41 12.39 9.32
N GLU A 142 -4.35 13.12 8.94
CA GLU A 142 -3.38 12.68 7.92
C GLU A 142 -2.75 11.35 8.34
N VAL A 143 -2.21 11.26 9.56
CA VAL A 143 -1.60 10.03 10.08
C VAL A 143 -2.60 8.89 10.16
N GLY A 144 -3.83 9.12 10.62
CA GLY A 144 -4.89 8.11 10.65
C GLY A 144 -5.16 7.52 9.26
N THR A 145 -5.30 8.39 8.27
CA THR A 145 -5.53 7.97 6.87
C THR A 145 -4.34 7.20 6.30
N LEU A 146 -3.10 7.58 6.66
CA LEU A 146 -1.90 6.84 6.26
C LEU A 146 -1.84 5.44 6.91
N ILE A 147 -2.28 5.32 8.16
CA ILE A 147 -2.39 4.02 8.85
C ILE A 147 -3.46 3.15 8.18
N ASP A 148 -4.61 3.71 7.82
CA ASP A 148 -5.65 3.01 7.08
C ASP A 148 -5.16 2.56 5.70
N GLU A 149 -4.29 3.35 5.06
CA GLU A 149 -3.67 3.00 3.78
C GLU A 149 -2.69 1.83 3.92
N ILE A 150 -1.97 1.73 5.05
CA ILE A 150 -1.14 0.55 5.36
C ILE A 150 -2.02 -0.70 5.45
N ASP A 151 -3.14 -0.63 6.17
CA ASP A 151 -4.03 -1.77 6.33
C ASP A 151 -4.74 -2.15 5.02
N ARG A 152 -5.10 -1.14 4.21
CA ARG A 152 -5.59 -1.34 2.84
C ARG A 152 -4.57 -2.07 1.98
N ILE A 153 -3.30 -1.65 1.98
CA ILE A 153 -2.24 -2.32 1.20
C ILE A 153 -2.04 -3.75 1.68
N ALA A 154 -2.02 -3.99 3.00
CA ALA A 154 -1.87 -5.33 3.56
C ALA A 154 -3.02 -6.26 3.13
N SER A 155 -4.26 -5.75 3.11
CA SER A 155 -5.45 -6.49 2.70
C SER A 155 -5.58 -6.66 1.18
N PHE A 156 -5.12 -5.67 0.41
CA PHE A 156 -5.15 -5.70 -1.06
C PHE A 156 -3.98 -6.49 -1.66
N ALA A 157 -2.95 -6.80 -0.87
CA ALA A 157 -1.81 -7.57 -1.30
C ALA A 157 -2.20 -9.03 -1.54
N GLU A 158 -2.65 -9.32 -2.76
CA GLU A 158 -3.05 -10.64 -3.19
C GLU A 158 -2.22 -11.17 -4.36
N PHE A 159 -2.08 -12.49 -4.47
CA PHE A 159 -1.58 -13.15 -5.67
C PHE A 159 -2.35 -14.43 -5.91
N ASN A 160 -3.00 -14.57 -7.08
CA ASN A 160 -3.90 -15.69 -7.37
C ASN A 160 -4.91 -15.96 -6.24
N ARG A 161 -5.54 -14.91 -5.70
CA ARG A 161 -6.49 -14.94 -4.58
C ARG A 161 -5.90 -15.35 -3.22
N MET A 162 -4.57 -15.46 -3.11
CA MET A 162 -3.90 -15.67 -1.84
C MET A 162 -3.49 -14.32 -1.24
N SER A 163 -3.90 -14.07 0.00
CA SER A 163 -3.49 -12.91 0.80
C SER A 163 -2.03 -13.04 1.24
N LEU A 164 -1.18 -12.10 0.83
CA LEU A 164 0.26 -12.17 1.04
C LEU A 164 0.69 -11.59 2.39
N LEU A 165 0.09 -10.47 2.80
CA LEU A 165 0.54 -9.66 3.95
C LEU A 165 -0.37 -9.77 5.18
N MET A 166 -1.41 -10.61 5.14
CA MET A 166 -2.36 -10.78 6.25
C MET A 166 -1.88 -11.77 7.32
N GLY A 167 -0.82 -12.53 7.05
CA GLY A 167 -0.22 -13.47 8.01
C GLY A 167 -0.45 -14.93 7.73
N ASP A 168 -1.21 -15.27 6.69
CA ASP A 168 -1.52 -16.65 6.31
C ASP A 168 -0.26 -17.47 6.00
N PHE A 169 0.81 -16.80 5.57
CA PHE A 169 2.11 -17.40 5.27
C PHE A 169 3.20 -17.02 6.27
N SER A 170 2.83 -16.52 7.45
CA SER A 170 3.81 -16.23 8.52
C SER A 170 4.42 -17.51 9.09
N LYS A 171 5.59 -17.40 9.73
CA LYS A 171 6.33 -18.56 10.29
C LYS A 171 5.50 -19.41 11.25
N ASN A 172 4.63 -18.77 12.02
CA ASN A 172 3.79 -19.41 13.02
C ASN A 172 2.32 -19.51 12.57
N SER A 173 2.05 -19.35 11.27
CA SER A 173 0.69 -19.47 10.73
C SER A 173 0.17 -20.89 10.86
N ARG A 174 -1.10 -21.00 11.26
CA ARG A 174 -1.87 -22.25 11.27
C ARG A 174 -2.74 -22.41 10.02
N VAL A 175 -2.82 -21.37 9.18
CA VAL A 175 -3.74 -21.30 8.05
C VAL A 175 -3.14 -21.95 6.81
N ALA A 176 -1.94 -21.52 6.41
CA ALA A 176 -1.32 -21.96 5.18
C ALA A 176 0.21 -22.00 5.24
N SER A 177 0.80 -22.68 4.25
CA SER A 177 2.25 -22.73 4.03
C SER A 177 2.55 -22.46 2.57
N MET A 178 3.59 -21.68 2.29
CA MET A 178 4.02 -21.36 0.94
C MET A 178 5.28 -22.14 0.58
N TRP A 179 5.22 -22.92 -0.50
CA TRP A 179 6.33 -23.76 -0.96
C TRP A 179 6.82 -23.30 -2.33
N PHE A 180 8.12 -23.10 -2.42
CA PHE A 180 8.81 -22.63 -3.61
C PHE A 180 9.80 -23.70 -4.10
N ILE A 181 10.14 -23.64 -5.38
CA ILE A 181 11.12 -24.55 -5.99
C ILE A 181 12.36 -23.72 -6.26
N ASN A 182 13.52 -24.19 -5.80
CA ASN A 182 14.78 -23.54 -6.11
C ASN A 182 15.16 -23.80 -7.58
N GLU A 183 15.49 -22.75 -8.32
CA GLU A 183 15.76 -22.84 -9.76
C GLU A 183 17.00 -23.69 -10.08
N LYS A 184 18.06 -23.57 -9.27
CA LYS A 184 19.32 -24.29 -9.50
C LYS A 184 19.28 -25.75 -9.05
N SER A 185 18.68 -26.01 -7.90
CA SER A 185 18.71 -27.33 -7.24
C SER A 185 17.45 -28.16 -7.43
N GLY A 186 16.34 -27.56 -7.89
CA GLY A 186 15.03 -28.21 -8.03
C GLY A 186 14.37 -28.62 -6.71
N LYS A 187 15.00 -28.34 -5.56
CA LYS A 187 14.47 -28.68 -4.24
C LYS A 187 13.37 -27.72 -3.82
N LEU A 188 12.38 -28.25 -3.11
CA LEU A 188 11.35 -27.47 -2.47
C LEU A 188 11.92 -26.78 -1.22
N PHE A 189 11.58 -25.52 -1.03
CA PHE A 189 11.85 -24.78 0.20
C PHE A 189 10.60 -24.01 0.62
N ARG A 190 10.44 -23.80 1.93
CA ARG A 190 9.31 -23.05 2.47
C ARG A 190 9.64 -21.58 2.54
N MET A 191 8.78 -20.75 1.96
CA MET A 191 8.85 -19.30 2.09
C MET A 191 7.92 -18.84 3.22
N TYR A 192 8.37 -17.83 3.96
CA TYR A 192 7.55 -17.13 4.94
C TYR A 192 7.38 -15.67 4.52
N ILE A 193 6.20 -15.12 4.81
CA ILE A 193 5.88 -13.70 4.65
C ILE A 193 5.22 -13.25 5.96
N ALA A 194 5.80 -12.26 6.65
CA ALA A 194 5.23 -11.77 7.89
C ALA A 194 4.01 -10.89 7.64
N THR A 195 3.12 -10.81 8.64
CA THR A 195 1.98 -9.89 8.63
C THR A 195 2.44 -8.43 8.66
N MET A 196 1.90 -7.60 7.78
CA MET A 196 2.19 -6.17 7.66
C MET A 196 0.98 -5.27 7.91
N THR A 197 -0.03 -5.76 8.63
CA THR A 197 -1.21 -4.96 9.00
C THR A 197 -0.84 -3.87 10.00
N ALA A 198 -1.65 -2.81 10.05
CA ALA A 198 -1.42 -1.71 11.00
C ALA A 198 -1.35 -2.22 12.46
N LYS A 199 -2.14 -3.25 12.76
CA LYS A 199 -2.13 -3.95 14.05
C LYS A 199 -0.82 -4.68 14.32
N SER A 200 -0.33 -5.46 13.36
CA SER A 200 0.90 -6.25 13.56
C SER A 200 2.12 -5.35 13.72
N LEU A 201 2.12 -4.19 13.05
CA LEU A 201 3.17 -3.17 13.12
C LEU A 201 3.07 -2.29 14.38
N GLY A 202 1.98 -2.42 15.16
CA GLY A 202 1.79 -1.67 16.39
C GLY A 202 1.42 -0.20 16.19
N LEU A 203 0.87 0.12 15.01
CA LEU A 203 0.41 1.45 14.59
C LEU A 203 -1.00 1.80 15.06
N ILE A 204 -1.74 0.79 15.53
CA ILE A 204 -3.01 0.96 16.22
C ILE A 204 -2.88 0.50 17.67
N THR A 205 -3.65 1.12 18.52
CA THR A 205 -3.80 0.74 19.93
C THR A 205 -4.62 -0.55 20.06
N LEU A 206 -4.60 -1.17 21.24
CA LEU A 206 -5.44 -2.34 21.51
C LEU A 206 -6.94 -2.03 21.36
N SER A 207 -7.32 -0.77 21.60
CA SER A 207 -8.67 -0.25 21.41
C SER A 207 -9.04 0.01 19.95
N GLY A 208 -8.12 -0.21 19.00
CA GLY A 208 -8.35 -0.01 17.56
C GLY A 208 -8.12 1.41 17.05
N TYR A 209 -7.82 2.38 17.93
CA TYR A 209 -7.53 3.75 17.50
C TYR A 209 -6.11 3.88 16.94
N PRO A 210 -5.90 4.72 15.90
CA PRO A 210 -4.57 5.09 15.42
C PRO A 210 -3.70 5.66 16.54
N LEU A 211 -2.39 5.48 16.44
CA LEU A 211 -1.46 6.12 17.38
C LEU A 211 -1.63 7.65 17.37
N ALA A 212 -1.68 8.21 18.57
CA ALA A 212 -1.78 9.65 18.77
C ALA A 212 -0.42 10.33 18.64
N LEU A 213 -0.38 11.47 17.94
CA LEU A 213 0.78 12.35 17.84
C LEU A 213 1.07 13.11 19.15
N SER A 214 0.15 13.08 20.12
CA SER A 214 0.33 13.74 21.42
C SER A 214 1.53 13.21 22.19
N ASN A 215 1.89 11.93 22.03
CA ASN A 215 3.11 11.35 22.57
C ASN A 215 4.11 11.12 21.43
N SER A 216 4.79 12.20 21.03
CA SER A 216 5.70 12.19 19.87
C SER A 216 6.86 11.19 20.02
N THR A 217 7.46 11.05 21.21
CA THR A 217 8.59 10.13 21.42
C THR A 217 8.17 8.65 21.26
N LEU A 218 7.04 8.27 21.84
CA LEU A 218 6.49 6.92 21.67
C LEU A 218 6.11 6.66 20.20
N PHE A 219 5.49 7.66 19.56
CA PHE A 219 5.12 7.58 18.15
C PHE A 219 6.35 7.34 17.27
N GLN A 220 7.39 8.17 17.39
CA GLN A 220 8.64 8.03 16.65
C GLN A 220 9.26 6.65 16.83
N LYS A 221 9.40 6.20 18.09
CA LYS A 221 9.96 4.87 18.39
C LYS A 221 9.18 3.74 17.73
N LYS A 222 7.85 3.82 17.71
CA LYS A 222 6.99 2.81 17.05
C LYS A 222 7.15 2.84 15.53
N ILE A 223 7.24 4.02 14.92
CA ILE A 223 7.48 4.17 13.49
C ILE A 223 8.88 3.66 13.09
N GLU A 224 9.90 3.96 13.88
CA GLU A 224 11.27 3.47 13.63
C GLU A 224 11.34 1.94 13.70
N ASN A 225 10.70 1.33 14.69
CA ASN A 225 10.58 -0.13 14.76
C ASN A 225 9.81 -0.71 13.56
N THR A 226 8.76 -0.03 13.11
CA THR A 226 8.00 -0.41 11.91
C THR A 226 8.88 -0.39 10.66
N ILE A 227 9.65 0.68 10.46
CA ILE A 227 10.59 0.82 9.35
C ILE A 227 11.64 -0.29 9.37
N LEU A 228 12.21 -0.57 10.56
CA LEU A 228 13.20 -1.63 10.74
C LEU A 228 12.62 -2.99 10.33
N ARG A 229 11.44 -3.34 10.85
CA ARG A 229 10.77 -4.61 10.53
C ARG A 229 10.45 -4.76 9.05
N ILE A 230 9.96 -3.71 8.40
CA ILE A 230 9.68 -3.73 6.95
C ILE A 230 10.98 -3.96 6.16
N ASN A 231 12.08 -3.30 6.55
CA ASN A 231 13.37 -3.48 5.89
C ASN A 231 13.94 -4.88 6.08
N GLU A 232 13.86 -5.45 7.28
CA GLU A 232 14.28 -6.83 7.56
C GLU A 232 13.53 -7.82 6.69
N GLU A 233 12.21 -7.72 6.64
CA GLU A 233 11.35 -8.59 5.84
C GLU A 233 11.61 -8.42 4.34
N ARG A 234 11.84 -7.20 3.89
CA ARG A 234 12.23 -6.91 2.50
C ARG A 234 13.58 -7.52 2.14
N ASN A 235 14.58 -7.41 3.02
CA ASN A 235 15.90 -7.99 2.78
C ASN A 235 15.83 -9.52 2.76
N ARG A 236 15.07 -10.13 3.68
CA ARG A 236 14.82 -11.58 3.70
C ARG A 236 14.15 -12.08 2.42
N ILE A 237 13.19 -11.33 1.89
CA ILE A 237 12.48 -11.72 0.67
C ILE A 237 13.36 -11.52 -0.56
N ARG A 238 14.16 -10.47 -0.60
CA ARG A 238 15.12 -10.22 -1.70
C ARG A 238 16.18 -11.30 -1.81
N SER A 239 16.72 -11.78 -0.69
CA SER A 239 17.71 -12.86 -0.70
C SER A 239 17.18 -14.20 -1.22
N VAL A 240 15.88 -14.31 -1.53
CA VAL A 240 15.30 -15.49 -2.20
C VAL A 240 15.44 -15.40 -3.72
N LEU A 241 15.62 -14.19 -4.27
CA LEU A 241 15.85 -13.97 -5.70
C LEU A 241 17.31 -14.19 -6.11
N ASP A 242 18.24 -14.06 -5.17
CA ASP A 242 19.69 -14.24 -5.35
C ASP A 242 20.11 -15.71 -5.23
#